data_AF-A0A916V287-F1
#
_entry.id   AF-A0A916V287-F1
#
_cell.length_a   1.000
_cell.length_b   1.000
_cell.length_c   1.000
_cell.angle_alpha   90.00
_cell.angle_beta   90.00
_cell.angle_gamma   90.00
#
_symmetry.space_group_name_H-M   'P 1'
#
loop_
_entity.id
_entity.type
_entity.pdbx_description
1 polymer ?
#
loop_
_entity_poly.entity_id
_entity_poly.type
_entity_poly.pdbx_seq_one_letter_code
_entity_poly.pdbx_strand_id
1 'polypeptide(L)'
;MTNQSAAQQATEASTDSHLIARINAVAVKLVFPFIAKEDIRYYLNGINIRPLPEGGVMIVATDGHRAIVVRDPNGFAEEEIIVAISKDALKHAGSAKNTLDVMSDGQSMFSGKVAEPLFIQPGNALVDGIFPRIESVMNMKGYTEGIQGSLNPRYLYDALVISKSFGDSIRFFTTKSESDALNFTLSGIGDLECFGAIMKKRDLNTGLPAWFPKKQAANTLAEV
;
A
#
# COMPACT_ATOMS: atom_id res chain seq x y z
N MET A 1 -9.03 16.05 -56.70
CA MET A 1 -7.70 16.15 -56.07
C MET A 1 -7.79 17.30 -55.05
N THR A 2 -8.17 17.02 -53.79
CA THR A 2 -7.27 16.93 -52.59
C THR A 2 -6.54 18.26 -52.36
N ASN A 3 -6.75 19.03 -51.28
CA ASN A 3 -6.66 18.78 -49.83
C ASN A 3 -7.53 19.83 -49.09
N GLN A 4 -8.30 19.63 -48.01
CA GLN A 4 -8.04 18.98 -46.71
C GLN A 4 -6.69 19.33 -46.07
N SER A 5 -6.60 20.51 -45.45
CA SER A 5 -5.81 20.78 -44.25
C SER A 5 -6.18 22.19 -43.75
N ALA A 6 -6.34 22.51 -42.48
CA ALA A 6 -6.32 21.72 -41.27
C ALA A 6 -7.18 22.49 -40.26
N ALA A 7 -8.34 21.94 -39.93
CA ALA A 7 -8.94 22.17 -38.63
C ALA A 7 -8.02 21.49 -37.60
N GLN A 8 -7.10 22.25 -37.03
CA GLN A 8 -6.25 21.82 -35.92
C GLN A 8 -5.69 23.07 -35.21
N GLN A 9 -6.60 23.95 -34.78
CA GLN A 9 -6.38 24.74 -33.57
C GLN A 9 -7.09 23.99 -32.45
N ALA A 10 -6.49 22.86 -32.07
CA ALA A 10 -6.76 22.27 -30.76
C ALA A 10 -5.84 23.03 -29.79
N THR A 11 -6.51 23.76 -28.91
CA THR A 11 -5.99 24.56 -27.81
C THR A 11 -4.95 23.78 -27.00
N GLU A 12 -3.66 24.01 -27.26
CA GLU A 12 -2.60 23.70 -26.29
C GLU A 12 -2.72 24.70 -25.15
N ALA A 13 -3.54 24.38 -24.16
CA ALA A 13 -3.38 24.97 -22.84
C ALA A 13 -2.08 24.39 -22.28
N SER A 14 -0.97 25.12 -22.45
CA SER A 14 0.25 24.88 -21.69
C SER A 14 -0.05 25.23 -20.23
N THR A 15 -0.64 24.30 -19.49
CA THR A 15 -0.68 24.39 -18.04
C THR A 15 0.76 24.28 -17.58
N ASP A 16 1.33 25.36 -17.05
CA ASP A 16 2.68 25.33 -16.49
C ASP A 16 2.80 24.14 -15.53
N SER A 17 3.82 23.31 -15.74
CA SER A 17 4.07 22.13 -14.92
C SER A 17 4.25 22.54 -13.47
N HIS A 18 3.41 22.01 -12.58
CA HIS A 18 3.43 22.31 -11.15
C HIS A 18 3.34 21.02 -10.33
N LEU A 19 3.73 21.11 -9.05
CA LEU A 19 3.71 19.99 -8.12
C LEU A 19 2.26 19.67 -7.72
N ILE A 20 1.81 18.45 -7.99
CA ILE A 20 0.45 17.99 -7.66
C ILE A 20 0.42 17.01 -6.49
N ALA A 21 1.55 16.35 -6.18
CA ALA A 21 1.67 15.52 -4.99
C ALA A 21 3.11 15.48 -4.47
N ARG A 22 3.26 15.43 -3.14
CA ARG A 22 4.51 15.19 -2.42
C ARG A 22 4.24 14.27 -1.25
N ILE A 23 4.96 13.15 -1.19
CA ILE A 23 4.83 12.19 -0.08
C ILE A 23 6.20 11.77 0.46
N ASN A 24 6.23 11.28 1.70
CA ASN A 24 7.40 10.65 2.28
C ASN A 24 7.84 9.45 1.43
N ALA A 25 9.10 9.44 1.00
CA ALA A 25 9.60 8.38 0.13
C ALA A 25 9.59 7.01 0.83
N VAL A 26 9.71 6.94 2.16
CA VAL A 26 9.58 5.68 2.91
C VAL A 26 8.21 5.06 2.66
N ALA A 27 7.13 5.85 2.60
CA ALA A 27 5.79 5.35 2.34
C ALA A 27 5.72 4.58 1.02
N VAL A 28 6.42 5.05 -0.04
CA VAL A 28 6.51 4.33 -1.32
C VAL A 28 7.07 2.91 -1.12
N LYS A 29 8.14 2.78 -0.33
CA LYS A 29 8.77 1.48 -0.08
C LYS A 29 7.93 0.57 0.83
N LEU A 30 7.11 1.14 1.72
CA LEU A 30 6.13 0.40 2.51
C LEU A 30 5.03 -0.17 1.59
N VAL A 31 4.49 0.63 0.68
CA VAL A 31 3.33 0.22 -0.14
C VAL A 31 3.72 -0.61 -1.36
N PHE A 32 4.93 -0.43 -1.91
CA PHE A 32 5.35 -1.06 -3.17
C PHE A 32 5.20 -2.59 -3.21
N PRO A 33 5.48 -3.38 -2.15
CA PRO A 33 5.29 -4.84 -2.19
C PRO A 33 3.83 -5.28 -2.44
N PHE A 34 2.87 -4.38 -2.25
CA PHE A 34 1.43 -4.64 -2.33
C PHE A 34 0.82 -4.23 -3.67
N ILE A 35 1.57 -3.63 -4.59
CA ILE A 35 1.07 -3.34 -5.94
C ILE A 35 0.86 -4.65 -6.72
N ALA A 36 -0.11 -4.66 -7.60
CA ALA A 36 -0.26 -5.72 -8.59
C ALA A 36 0.93 -5.68 -9.58
N LYS A 37 1.23 -6.82 -10.19
CA LYS A 37 2.33 -6.94 -11.16
C LYS A 37 1.78 -7.50 -12.45
N GLU A 38 1.87 -6.72 -13.52
CA GLU A 38 1.39 -7.11 -14.86
C GLU A 38 -0.10 -7.51 -14.83
N ASP A 39 -0.90 -6.89 -13.96
CA ASP A 39 -2.33 -7.14 -13.86
C ASP A 39 -3.09 -6.39 -14.96
N ILE A 40 -4.13 -7.03 -15.50
CA ILE A 40 -5.04 -6.44 -16.49
C ILE A 40 -5.74 -5.18 -15.96
N ARG A 41 -5.96 -5.11 -14.65
CA ARG A 41 -6.40 -3.91 -13.92
C ARG A 41 -5.18 -3.04 -13.71
N TYR A 42 -4.70 -2.45 -14.79
CA TYR A 42 -3.42 -1.75 -14.85
C TYR A 42 -3.28 -0.63 -13.80
N TYR A 43 -4.38 -0.04 -13.36
CA TYR A 43 -4.42 0.94 -12.26
C TYR A 43 -4.02 0.37 -10.88
N LEU A 44 -3.99 -0.96 -10.70
CA LEU A 44 -3.45 -1.63 -9.51
C LEU A 44 -1.93 -1.84 -9.56
N ASN A 45 -1.30 -1.61 -10.73
CA ASN A 45 0.16 -1.69 -10.88
C ASN A 45 0.86 -0.41 -10.36
N GLY A 46 0.10 0.59 -9.90
CA GLY A 46 0.59 1.81 -9.28
C GLY A 46 0.17 1.93 -7.81
N ILE A 47 0.58 3.04 -7.19
CA ILE A 47 0.14 3.44 -5.85
C ILE A 47 -0.93 4.53 -5.98
N ASN A 48 -1.95 4.50 -5.15
CA ASN A 48 -2.95 5.56 -5.06
C ASN A 48 -2.54 6.55 -3.98
N ILE A 49 -2.58 7.84 -4.30
CA ILE A 49 -2.32 8.94 -3.36
C ILE A 49 -3.57 9.79 -3.33
N ARG A 50 -4.12 10.03 -2.12
CA ARG A 50 -5.34 10.81 -1.94
C ARG A 50 -5.17 11.83 -0.81
N PRO A 51 -5.61 13.09 -0.98
CA PRO A 51 -5.68 14.04 0.12
C PRO A 51 -6.69 13.60 1.18
N LEU A 52 -6.35 13.80 2.46
CA LEU A 52 -7.27 13.57 3.57
C LEU A 52 -7.94 14.90 3.97
N PRO A 53 -9.26 14.91 4.27
CA PRO A 53 -9.98 16.11 4.68
C PRO A 53 -9.37 16.82 5.90
N GLU A 54 -8.78 16.05 6.82
CA GLU A 54 -8.11 16.53 8.04
C GLU A 54 -6.65 16.96 7.84
N GLY A 55 -6.14 16.90 6.60
CA GLY A 55 -4.75 17.18 6.26
C GLY A 55 -3.88 15.93 6.15
N GLY A 56 -2.76 16.08 5.45
CA GLY A 56 -1.91 14.97 5.04
C GLY A 56 -2.51 14.19 3.85
N VAL A 57 -1.97 13.01 3.61
CA VAL A 57 -2.40 12.13 2.52
C VAL A 57 -2.51 10.68 2.96
N MET A 58 -3.36 9.95 2.25
CA MET A 58 -3.46 8.51 2.31
C MET A 58 -2.81 7.90 1.06
N ILE A 59 -1.92 6.94 1.27
CA ILE A 59 -1.17 6.25 0.22
C ILE A 59 -1.54 4.77 0.28
N VAL A 60 -2.03 4.22 -0.84
CA VAL A 60 -2.63 2.90 -0.88
C VAL A 60 -2.03 2.05 -2.00
N ALA A 61 -1.78 0.78 -1.71
CA ALA A 61 -1.48 -0.23 -2.74
C ALA A 61 -2.26 -1.52 -2.46
N THR A 62 -2.69 -2.20 -3.53
CA THR A 62 -3.35 -3.50 -3.44
C THR A 62 -3.19 -4.32 -4.72
N ASP A 63 -3.15 -5.65 -4.57
CA ASP A 63 -3.21 -6.64 -5.67
C ASP A 63 -4.56 -7.40 -5.70
N GLY A 64 -5.53 -6.93 -4.93
CA GLY A 64 -6.84 -7.57 -4.73
C GLY A 64 -6.85 -8.74 -3.73
N HIS A 65 -5.70 -9.22 -3.28
CA HIS A 65 -5.58 -10.26 -2.24
C HIS A 65 -5.00 -9.72 -0.93
N ARG A 66 -4.33 -8.58 -1.02
CA ARG A 66 -3.76 -7.86 0.12
C ARG A 66 -3.74 -6.38 -0.18
N ALA A 67 -3.76 -5.58 0.85
CA ALA A 67 -3.70 -4.14 0.76
C ALA A 67 -2.87 -3.56 1.90
N ILE A 68 -2.32 -2.38 1.69
CA ILE A 68 -1.74 -1.56 2.74
C ILE A 68 -2.10 -0.10 2.49
N VAL A 69 -2.38 0.57 3.60
CA VAL A 69 -2.65 1.99 3.71
C VAL A 69 -1.56 2.60 4.58
N VAL A 70 -0.97 3.67 4.08
CA VAL A 70 -0.03 4.51 4.82
C VAL A 70 -0.59 5.91 4.86
N ARG A 71 -0.76 6.46 6.05
CA ARG A 71 -1.02 7.89 6.22
C ARG A 71 0.32 8.61 6.35
N ASP A 72 0.50 9.63 5.53
CA ASP A 72 1.58 10.60 5.69
C ASP A 72 0.98 11.94 6.14
N PRO A 73 1.13 12.32 7.43
CA PRO A 73 0.52 13.54 7.96
C PRO A 73 1.13 14.82 7.36
N ASN A 74 2.34 14.73 6.80
CA ASN A 74 3.05 15.87 6.22
C ASN A 74 3.00 15.88 4.70
N GLY A 75 2.38 14.87 4.09
CA GLY A 75 2.25 14.77 2.65
C GLY A 75 1.20 15.74 2.10
N PHE A 76 1.27 15.94 0.79
CA PHE A 76 0.42 16.82 0.03
C PHE A 76 -0.04 16.13 -1.25
N ALA A 77 -1.30 16.33 -1.61
CA ALA A 77 -1.85 15.99 -2.91
C ALA A 77 -2.99 16.96 -3.23
N GLU A 78 -3.03 17.50 -4.44
CA GLU A 78 -4.13 18.37 -4.87
C GLU A 78 -5.41 17.57 -5.06
N GLU A 79 -5.29 16.39 -5.65
CA GLU A 79 -6.38 15.47 -5.92
C GLU A 79 -5.94 14.01 -5.77
N GLU A 80 -6.90 13.09 -5.95
CA GLU A 80 -6.59 11.67 -5.97
C GLU A 80 -5.89 11.28 -7.28
N ILE A 81 -4.69 10.73 -7.17
CA ILE A 81 -3.91 10.28 -8.33
C ILE A 81 -3.45 8.82 -8.16
N ILE A 82 -3.10 8.20 -9.29
CA ILE A 82 -2.45 6.89 -9.31
C ILE A 82 -1.08 7.07 -9.97
N VAL A 83 -0.04 6.58 -9.28
CA VAL A 83 1.35 6.79 -9.66
C VAL A 83 2.03 5.45 -9.88
N ALA A 84 2.52 5.21 -11.09
CA ALA A 84 3.41 4.11 -11.39
C ALA A 84 4.78 4.38 -10.79
N ILE A 85 5.36 3.37 -10.13
CA ILE A 85 6.68 3.47 -9.49
C ILE A 85 7.63 2.46 -10.14
N SER A 86 8.77 2.93 -10.62
CA SER A 86 9.84 2.08 -11.12
C SER A 86 10.58 1.40 -9.97
N LYS A 87 11.01 0.14 -10.18
CA LYS A 87 11.76 -0.62 -9.16
C LYS A 87 13.09 0.06 -8.81
N ASP A 88 13.72 0.74 -9.75
CA ASP A 88 14.99 1.44 -9.51
C ASP A 88 14.81 2.65 -8.58
N ALA A 89 13.66 3.33 -8.65
CA ALA A 89 13.35 4.44 -7.77
C ALA A 89 13.34 4.06 -6.27
N LEU A 90 13.04 2.79 -5.94
CA LEU A 90 12.99 2.31 -4.55
C LEU A 90 14.33 2.37 -3.83
N LYS A 91 15.46 2.45 -4.57
CA LYS A 91 16.79 2.66 -3.98
C LYS A 91 16.90 4.03 -3.30
N HIS A 92 16.08 4.99 -3.71
CA HIS A 92 16.07 6.37 -3.22
C HIS A 92 14.99 6.60 -2.14
N ALA A 93 14.22 5.57 -1.81
CA ALA A 93 13.15 5.55 -0.80
C ALA A 93 13.62 5.08 0.60
N GLY A 94 14.90 5.31 0.93
CA GLY A 94 15.53 4.74 2.13
C GLY A 94 15.49 5.60 3.40
N SER A 95 15.03 6.85 3.30
CA SER A 95 15.12 7.85 4.37
C SER A 95 13.81 8.61 4.49
N ALA A 96 13.34 8.81 5.72
CA ALA A 96 12.13 9.58 6.01
C ALA A 96 12.25 11.07 5.65
N LYS A 97 13.46 11.55 5.33
CA LYS A 97 13.72 12.92 4.86
C LYS A 97 13.62 13.04 3.34
N ASN A 98 13.52 11.93 2.64
CA ASN A 98 13.38 11.93 1.19
C ASN A 98 11.89 12.00 0.84
N THR A 99 11.60 12.56 -0.32
CA THR A 99 10.23 12.72 -0.82
C THR A 99 10.08 12.11 -2.21
N LEU A 100 8.87 11.69 -2.56
CA LEU A 100 8.45 11.49 -3.93
C LEU A 100 7.60 12.71 -4.32
N ASP A 101 8.04 13.42 -5.35
CA ASP A 101 7.35 14.55 -5.96
C ASP A 101 6.75 14.11 -7.29
N VAL A 102 5.50 14.48 -7.53
CA VAL A 102 4.77 14.20 -8.77
C VAL A 102 4.24 15.51 -9.33
N MET A 103 4.51 15.73 -10.61
CA MET A 103 4.18 16.94 -11.35
C MET A 103 2.92 16.74 -12.21
N SER A 104 2.22 17.82 -12.53
CA SER A 104 0.99 17.83 -13.33
C SER A 104 1.18 17.31 -14.76
N ASP A 105 2.41 17.37 -15.29
CA ASP A 105 2.78 16.83 -16.61
C ASP A 105 3.16 15.34 -16.59
N GLY A 106 3.03 14.69 -15.43
CA GLY A 106 3.34 13.28 -15.25
C GLY A 106 4.79 12.98 -14.91
N GLN A 107 5.68 13.97 -14.84
CA GLN A 107 7.03 13.74 -14.31
C GLN A 107 6.97 13.39 -12.83
N SER A 108 7.86 12.51 -12.39
CA SER A 108 8.05 12.24 -10.97
C SER A 108 9.52 12.12 -10.60
N MET A 109 9.86 12.56 -9.40
CA MET A 109 11.22 12.51 -8.89
C MET A 109 11.27 12.16 -7.41
N PHE A 110 12.34 11.49 -7.01
CA PHE A 110 12.72 11.34 -5.62
C PHE A 110 13.69 12.45 -5.27
N SER A 111 13.38 13.19 -4.21
CA SER A 111 14.17 14.33 -3.73
C SER A 111 14.73 14.04 -2.34
N GLY A 112 15.91 14.56 -2.04
CA GLY A 112 16.57 14.43 -0.74
C GLY A 112 16.12 15.49 0.26
N LYS A 113 16.88 15.63 1.35
CA LYS A 113 16.50 16.45 2.52
C LYS A 113 16.40 17.94 2.18
N VAL A 114 17.22 18.42 1.26
CA VAL A 114 17.29 19.82 0.85
C VAL A 114 16.70 20.02 -0.55
N ALA A 115 15.75 19.16 -0.94
CA ALA A 115 15.10 19.14 -2.25
C ALA A 115 16.06 18.92 -3.44
N GLU A 116 17.22 18.31 -3.18
CA GLU A 116 18.14 17.86 -4.22
C GLU A 116 17.57 16.64 -4.95
N PRO A 117 17.59 16.58 -6.30
CA PRO A 117 17.07 15.43 -7.03
C PRO A 117 17.99 14.22 -6.81
N LEU A 118 17.43 13.12 -6.32
CA LEU A 118 18.12 11.84 -6.14
C LEU A 118 17.87 10.89 -7.31
N PHE A 119 16.67 10.94 -7.89
CA PHE A 119 16.27 10.11 -9.02
C PHE A 119 15.11 10.75 -9.75
N ILE A 120 15.19 10.86 -11.07
CA ILE A 120 14.10 11.30 -11.92
C ILE A 120 13.56 10.06 -12.64
N GLN A 121 12.28 9.78 -12.46
CA GLN A 121 11.66 8.63 -13.09
C GLN A 121 11.47 8.90 -14.60
N PRO A 122 11.91 7.99 -15.48
CA PRO A 122 11.66 8.13 -16.90
C PRO A 122 10.18 7.89 -17.23
N GLY A 123 9.65 8.70 -18.15
CA GLY A 123 8.30 8.56 -18.68
C GLY A 123 7.22 9.21 -17.80
N ASN A 124 5.96 9.06 -18.23
CA ASN A 124 4.80 9.54 -17.49
C ASN A 124 4.49 8.57 -16.33
N ALA A 125 4.52 9.09 -15.11
CA ALA A 125 4.22 8.34 -13.90
C ALA A 125 2.72 8.26 -13.59
N LEU A 126 1.89 9.14 -14.16
CA LEU A 126 0.46 9.15 -13.92
C LEU A 126 -0.22 7.99 -14.64
N VAL A 127 -1.14 7.34 -13.94
CA VAL A 127 -1.90 6.19 -14.43
C VAL A 127 -3.38 6.53 -14.39
N ASP A 128 -4.06 6.39 -15.52
CA ASP A 128 -5.50 6.58 -15.60
C ASP A 128 -6.26 5.44 -14.90
N GLY A 129 -7.35 5.74 -14.21
CA GLY A 129 -8.24 4.72 -13.67
C GLY A 129 -8.93 5.13 -12.37
N ILE A 130 -9.81 4.25 -11.89
CA ILE A 130 -10.51 4.44 -10.61
C ILE A 130 -9.95 3.44 -9.62
N PHE A 131 -9.25 3.94 -8.61
CA PHE A 131 -8.69 3.08 -7.58
C PHE A 131 -9.80 2.58 -6.63
N PRO A 132 -9.84 1.26 -6.31
CA PRO A 132 -10.89 0.71 -5.46
C PRO A 132 -10.88 1.31 -4.05
N ARG A 133 -12.07 1.50 -3.48
CA ARG A 133 -12.25 1.94 -2.10
C ARG A 133 -12.06 0.76 -1.14
N ILE A 134 -10.81 0.51 -0.78
CA ILE A 134 -10.39 -0.59 0.11
C ILE A 134 -10.92 -0.46 1.56
N GLU A 135 -11.39 0.73 1.94
CA GLU A 135 -11.94 1.03 3.26
C GLU A 135 -13.17 0.16 3.57
N SER A 136 -13.89 -0.29 2.54
CA SER A 136 -15.00 -1.23 2.70
C SER A 136 -14.55 -2.64 3.12
N VAL A 137 -13.29 -3.00 2.82
CA VAL A 137 -12.67 -4.27 3.20
C VAL A 137 -11.92 -4.14 4.53
N MET A 138 -11.30 -2.98 4.74
CA MET A 138 -10.42 -2.67 5.87
C MET A 138 -11.15 -1.99 7.03
N ASN A 139 -12.22 -2.62 7.52
CA ASN A 139 -12.96 -2.15 8.69
C ASN A 139 -12.39 -2.75 9.98
N MET A 140 -12.36 -1.98 11.07
CA MET A 140 -11.89 -2.46 12.38
C MET A 140 -13.00 -2.95 13.31
N LYS A 141 -14.28 -2.78 12.92
CA LYS A 141 -15.41 -3.19 13.76
C LYS A 141 -15.43 -4.72 13.94
N GLY A 142 -15.40 -5.18 15.19
CA GLY A 142 -15.49 -6.60 15.54
C GLY A 142 -14.18 -7.38 15.42
N TYR A 143 -13.07 -6.70 15.13
CA TYR A 143 -11.74 -7.29 15.11
C TYR A 143 -11.19 -7.45 16.54
N THR A 144 -10.50 -8.56 16.77
CA THR A 144 -9.76 -8.85 18.01
C THR A 144 -8.31 -9.19 17.68
N GLU A 145 -7.39 -8.88 18.60
CA GLU A 145 -5.98 -9.18 18.41
C GLU A 145 -5.71 -10.69 18.28
N GLY A 146 -4.85 -11.05 17.34
CA GLY A 146 -4.48 -12.42 17.03
C GLY A 146 -4.57 -12.75 15.55
N ILE A 147 -4.14 -13.97 15.21
CA ILE A 147 -4.19 -14.53 13.86
C ILE A 147 -5.12 -15.74 13.89
N GLN A 148 -6.14 -15.75 13.02
CA GLN A 148 -7.04 -16.88 12.81
C GLN A 148 -7.24 -17.11 11.31
N GLY A 149 -7.55 -18.37 10.95
CA GLY A 149 -7.72 -18.80 9.57
C GLY A 149 -6.39 -19.13 8.87
N SER A 150 -6.49 -19.62 7.64
CA SER A 150 -5.34 -19.97 6.81
C SER A 150 -4.89 -18.79 5.96
N LEU A 151 -3.58 -18.56 5.85
CA LEU A 151 -3.01 -17.46 5.08
C LEU A 151 -2.11 -17.99 3.97
N ASN A 152 -1.99 -17.22 2.89
CA ASN A 152 -0.90 -17.44 1.95
C ASN A 152 0.42 -17.00 2.62
N PRO A 153 1.41 -17.90 2.79
CA PRO A 153 2.67 -17.56 3.46
C PRO A 153 3.44 -16.45 2.73
N ARG A 154 3.29 -16.34 1.41
CA ARG A 154 3.93 -15.25 0.63
C ARG A 154 3.33 -13.89 0.95
N TYR A 155 2.03 -13.83 1.22
CA TYR A 155 1.38 -12.56 1.59
C TYR A 155 1.78 -12.12 2.99
N LEU A 156 1.85 -13.06 3.92
CA LEU A 156 2.36 -12.80 5.26
C LEU A 156 3.83 -12.36 5.23
N TYR A 157 4.67 -13.01 4.42
CA TYR A 157 6.08 -12.65 4.26
C TYR A 157 6.26 -11.20 3.81
N ASP A 158 5.50 -10.74 2.80
CA ASP A 158 5.64 -9.37 2.31
C ASP A 158 5.22 -8.33 3.37
N ALA A 159 4.27 -8.63 4.26
CA ALA A 159 3.96 -7.78 5.41
C ALA A 159 5.11 -7.74 6.43
N LEU A 160 5.77 -8.88 6.68
CA LEU A 160 6.89 -9.00 7.63
C LEU A 160 8.20 -8.39 7.11
N VAL A 161 8.44 -8.40 5.80
CA VAL A 161 9.65 -7.80 5.21
C VAL A 161 9.68 -6.28 5.38
N ILE A 162 8.50 -5.65 5.34
CA ILE A 162 8.38 -4.21 5.55
C ILE A 162 8.80 -3.84 6.97
N SER A 163 8.30 -4.55 7.98
CA SER A 163 8.66 -4.28 9.37
C SER A 163 10.16 -4.41 9.58
N LYS A 164 10.82 -5.41 8.98
CA LYS A 164 12.29 -5.55 9.06
C LYS A 164 13.06 -4.30 8.61
N SER A 165 12.52 -3.55 7.67
CA SER A 165 13.21 -2.39 7.09
C SER A 165 12.88 -1.07 7.79
N PHE A 166 11.69 -0.95 8.39
CA PHE A 166 11.15 0.35 8.84
C PHE A 166 10.37 0.32 10.15
N GLY A 167 9.92 -0.84 10.64
CA GLY A 167 9.02 -0.92 11.79
C GLY A 167 9.58 -1.74 12.95
N ASP A 168 9.25 -1.32 14.16
CA ASP A 168 9.68 -2.00 15.39
C ASP A 168 8.77 -3.17 15.74
N SER A 169 7.50 -3.10 15.37
CA SER A 169 6.52 -4.14 15.67
C SER A 169 5.39 -4.21 14.65
N ILE A 170 4.79 -5.40 14.57
CA ILE A 170 3.58 -5.69 13.81
C ILE A 170 2.55 -6.30 14.76
N ARG A 171 1.32 -5.82 14.71
CA ARG A 171 0.19 -6.42 15.43
C ARG A 171 -0.83 -6.92 14.43
N PHE A 172 -1.44 -8.05 14.74
CA PHE A 172 -2.42 -8.70 13.87
C PHE A 172 -3.78 -8.70 14.53
N PHE A 173 -4.82 -8.54 13.72
CA PHE A 173 -6.20 -8.49 14.14
C PHE A 173 -7.04 -9.34 13.21
N THR A 174 -7.95 -10.13 13.77
CA THR A 174 -8.85 -11.02 13.02
C THR A 174 -10.26 -10.93 13.55
N THR A 175 -11.24 -11.27 12.71
CA THR A 175 -12.59 -11.65 13.14
C THR A 175 -12.73 -13.17 13.12
N LYS A 176 -13.85 -13.66 13.66
CA LYS A 176 -14.25 -15.08 13.54
C LYS A 176 -14.70 -15.45 12.12
N SER A 177 -14.90 -14.48 11.24
CA SER A 177 -15.32 -14.74 9.87
C SER A 177 -14.13 -15.20 9.02
N GLU A 178 -14.36 -16.21 8.19
CA GLU A 178 -13.42 -16.65 7.16
C GLU A 178 -13.47 -15.76 5.90
N SER A 179 -14.50 -14.91 5.77
CA SER A 179 -14.59 -13.95 4.66
C SER A 179 -13.72 -12.72 4.87
N ASP A 180 -13.43 -12.40 6.13
CA ASP A 180 -12.78 -11.15 6.51
C ASP A 180 -11.27 -11.30 6.43
N ALA A 181 -10.60 -10.22 6.01
CA ALA A 181 -9.15 -10.19 5.94
C ALA A 181 -8.52 -10.27 7.34
N LEU A 182 -7.31 -10.82 7.41
CA LEU A 182 -6.41 -10.58 8.53
C LEU A 182 -5.88 -9.15 8.40
N ASN A 183 -6.22 -8.31 9.37
CA ASN A 183 -5.72 -6.94 9.42
C ASN A 183 -4.43 -6.87 10.24
N PHE A 184 -3.58 -5.90 9.94
CA PHE A 184 -2.38 -5.65 10.71
C PHE A 184 -2.04 -4.17 10.79
N THR A 185 -1.37 -3.79 11.88
CA THR A 185 -0.80 -2.44 12.04
C THR A 185 0.71 -2.56 12.19
N LEU A 186 1.44 -1.58 11.66
CA LEU A 186 2.87 -1.44 11.89
C LEU A 186 3.13 -0.25 12.82
N SER A 187 4.11 -0.35 13.69
CA SER A 187 4.55 0.74 14.58
C SER A 187 6.05 0.97 14.48
N GLY A 188 6.52 2.15 14.87
CA GLY A 188 7.94 2.52 14.82
C GLY A 188 8.41 3.12 13.50
N ILE A 189 7.50 3.52 12.60
CA ILE A 189 7.84 4.06 11.27
C ILE A 189 7.81 5.61 11.28
N GLY A 190 8.45 6.22 12.29
CA GLY A 190 8.40 7.68 12.47
C GLY A 190 6.97 8.19 12.59
N ASP A 191 6.62 9.20 11.79
CA ASP A 191 5.30 9.83 11.77
C ASP A 191 4.29 9.12 10.84
N LEU A 192 4.70 8.05 10.15
CA LEU A 192 3.82 7.32 9.23
C LEU A 192 2.94 6.32 9.99
N GLU A 193 1.63 6.37 9.74
CA GLU A 193 0.66 5.42 10.30
C GLU A 193 0.34 4.36 9.26
N CYS A 194 0.44 3.08 9.62
CA CYS A 194 0.30 1.97 8.66
C CYS A 194 -0.77 0.98 9.07
N PHE A 195 -1.65 0.67 8.14
CA PHE A 195 -2.73 -0.31 8.31
C PHE A 195 -2.84 -1.20 7.07
N GLY A 196 -2.73 -2.51 7.25
CA GLY A 196 -2.73 -3.49 6.17
C GLY A 196 -3.76 -4.59 6.35
N ALA A 197 -4.03 -5.29 5.26
CA ALA A 197 -4.97 -6.39 5.20
C ALA A 197 -4.46 -7.51 4.29
N ILE A 198 -4.70 -8.77 4.68
CA ILE A 198 -4.35 -9.97 3.93
C ILE A 198 -5.59 -10.87 3.86
N MET A 199 -6.04 -11.21 2.65
CA MET A 199 -7.15 -12.13 2.45
C MET A 199 -6.79 -13.53 2.93
N LYS A 200 -7.69 -14.12 3.73
CA LYS A 200 -7.60 -15.52 4.16
C LYS A 200 -7.81 -16.45 2.97
N LYS A 201 -7.14 -17.59 3.00
CA LYS A 201 -7.38 -18.70 2.07
C LYS A 201 -8.65 -19.43 2.51
N ARG A 202 -9.60 -19.54 1.59
CA ARG A 202 -10.85 -20.31 1.77
C ARG A 202 -10.58 -21.79 1.49
N ASP A 203 -11.42 -22.65 2.06
CA ASP A 203 -11.48 -24.09 1.77
C ASP A 203 -10.20 -24.89 2.08
N LEU A 204 -9.37 -24.40 3.01
CA LEU A 204 -8.22 -25.14 3.55
C LEU A 204 -8.56 -25.80 4.89
N ASN A 205 -7.91 -26.93 5.16
CA ASN A 205 -8.13 -27.72 6.37
C ASN A 205 -7.90 -26.85 7.63
N THR A 206 -8.95 -26.64 8.41
CA THR A 206 -8.98 -25.70 9.55
C THR A 206 -8.65 -26.37 10.89
N GLY A 207 -8.47 -27.70 10.91
CA GLY A 207 -8.25 -28.47 12.12
C GLY A 207 -6.78 -28.71 12.45
N LEU A 208 -6.47 -28.81 13.74
CA LEU A 208 -5.22 -29.44 14.18
C LEU A 208 -5.15 -30.87 13.63
N PRO A 209 -3.96 -31.37 13.27
CA PRO A 209 -3.84 -32.72 12.74
C PRO A 209 -4.35 -33.74 13.75
N ALA A 210 -5.29 -34.61 13.33
CA ALA A 210 -5.90 -35.61 14.21
C ALA A 210 -4.90 -36.62 14.80
N TRP A 211 -3.75 -36.80 14.14
CA TRP A 211 -2.65 -37.63 14.61
C TRP A 211 -1.82 -36.98 15.72
N PHE A 212 -1.93 -35.67 15.94
CA PHE A 212 -1.16 -34.99 16.97
C PHE A 212 -1.78 -35.25 18.35
N PRO A 213 -1.00 -35.74 19.34
CA PRO A 213 -1.53 -36.06 20.65
C PRO A 213 -2.27 -34.87 21.28
N LYS A 214 -3.48 -35.13 21.79
CA LYS A 214 -4.21 -34.13 22.58
C LYS A 214 -3.49 -33.94 23.92
N LYS A 215 -3.42 -32.69 24.39
CA LYS A 215 -2.92 -32.39 25.74
C LYS A 215 -3.73 -33.20 26.75
N GLN A 216 -3.07 -34.08 27.53
CA GLN A 216 -3.72 -34.74 28.66
C GLN A 216 -4.20 -33.67 29.63
N ALA A 217 -5.45 -33.79 30.10
CA ALA A 217 -5.93 -32.93 31.17
C ALA A 217 -4.98 -33.08 32.36
N ALA A 218 -4.61 -31.97 33.00
CA ALA A 218 -3.83 -32.04 34.22
C ALA A 218 -4.66 -32.84 35.24
N ASN A 219 -4.14 -33.98 35.70
CA ASN A 219 -4.72 -34.68 36.83
C ASN A 219 -4.74 -33.69 37.99
N THR A 220 -5.92 -33.22 38.37
CA THR A 220 -6.09 -32.51 39.63
C THR A 220 -5.63 -33.45 40.73
N LEU A 221 -4.70 -32.99 41.58
CA LEU A 221 -4.10 -33.71 42.72
C LEU A 221 -5.11 -34.09 43.83
N ALA A 222 -6.39 -34.29 43.49
CA ALA A 222 -7.45 -34.67 44.42
C ALA A 222 -7.72 -36.19 44.47
N GLU A 223 -6.96 -37.00 43.74
CA GLU A 223 -7.13 -38.46 43.68
C GLU A 223 -5.82 -39.25 43.91
N VAL A 224 -4.98 -38.81 44.84
CA VAL A 224 -3.89 -39.63 45.40
C VAL A 224 -3.99 -39.68 46.91
#